data_AF-A0A9Q0UBC6-F1
#
_entry.id   AF-A0A9Q0UBC6-F1
#
_cell.length_a   1.000
_cell.length_b   1.000
_cell.length_c   1.000
_cell.angle_alpha   90.00
_cell.angle_beta   90.00
_cell.angle_gamma   90.00
#
_symmetry.space_group_name_H-M   'P 1'
#
loop_
_entity.id
_entity.type
_entity.pdbx_description
1 polymer ?
#
loop_
_entity_poly.entity_id
_entity_poly.type
_entity_poly.pdbx_seq_one_letter_code
_entity_poly.pdbx_strand_id
1 'polypeptide(L)'
;MGLKSVWLVVVFLFLGVAVAKNVNRLNVWPMPKWVSRGHNRVYMSLDFQLVTDGSKYIDGSEILKDGFTRMLDVVKVAHVVDGDISSVDKSHIIKGIHVLIFSPDDQLQYGVAESYKLLVPSPEMPDYVHLEAQTVYGALHGLQTFSQLCHFNFTTRLIEVHMVPWTIIDQPRFSYRGLLIDTSRHYQPVPMIKKVIDSMAYAKLNVLHWHIVDIQSFPLEIPSFSKAVGWGLFSFRAVHLF
;
A
#
# COMPACT_ATOMS: atom_id res chain seq x y z
N MET A 1 -57.16 53.27 -3.04
CA MET A 1 -55.74 53.64 -3.20
C MET A 1 -55.21 53.91 -1.79
N GLY A 2 -54.25 53.22 -1.19
CA GLY A 2 -53.31 52.19 -1.65
C GLY A 2 -52.86 51.34 -0.47
N LEU A 3 -52.11 50.29 -0.80
CA LEU A 3 -51.78 49.10 -0.03
C LEU A 3 -51.01 49.31 1.29
N LYS A 4 -51.27 48.34 2.18
CA LYS A 4 -50.50 47.85 3.34
C LYS A 4 -48.98 47.90 3.11
N SER A 5 -48.21 48.18 4.16
CA SER A 5 -46.81 47.74 4.22
C SER A 5 -46.41 47.36 5.65
N VAL A 6 -46.11 46.08 5.76
CA VAL A 6 -45.69 45.30 6.92
C VAL A 6 -44.23 45.66 7.25
N TRP A 7 -43.92 45.90 8.52
CA TRP A 7 -42.54 46.01 8.98
C TRP A 7 -41.90 44.62 9.01
N LEU A 8 -41.03 44.36 8.04
CA LEU A 8 -40.22 43.15 7.96
C LEU A 8 -38.93 43.36 8.75
N VAL A 9 -38.78 42.60 9.84
CA VAL A 9 -37.53 42.50 10.61
C VAL A 9 -36.50 41.75 9.77
N VAL A 10 -35.48 42.45 9.28
CA VAL A 10 -34.34 41.82 8.60
C VAL A 10 -33.33 41.38 9.65
N VAL A 11 -33.41 40.11 10.06
CA VAL A 11 -32.34 39.45 10.81
C VAL A 11 -31.25 39.06 9.81
N PHE A 12 -30.14 39.81 9.81
CA PHE A 12 -28.93 39.39 9.12
C PHE A 12 -28.31 38.20 9.86
N LEU A 13 -28.67 36.99 9.43
CA LEU A 13 -27.95 35.78 9.79
C LEU A 13 -26.63 35.80 9.03
N PHE A 14 -25.56 36.24 9.69
CA PHE A 14 -24.20 35.99 9.20
C PHE A 14 -24.00 34.48 9.16
N LEU A 15 -24.18 33.89 7.97
CA LEU A 15 -23.72 32.56 7.66
C LEU A 15 -22.20 32.63 7.69
N GLY A 16 -21.61 32.38 8.86
CA GLY A 16 -20.20 32.06 8.96
C GLY A 16 -19.99 30.79 8.18
N VAL A 17 -19.63 30.91 6.90
CA VAL A 17 -19.02 29.83 6.14
C VAL A 17 -17.73 29.55 6.90
N ALA A 18 -17.77 28.54 7.76
CA ALA A 18 -16.58 27.91 8.25
C ALA A 18 -15.88 27.38 6.99
N VAL A 19 -14.93 28.18 6.48
CA VAL A 19 -13.87 27.65 5.63
C VAL A 19 -13.27 26.54 6.46
N ALA A 20 -13.62 25.29 6.13
CA ALA A 20 -12.94 24.14 6.68
C ALA A 20 -11.49 24.33 6.31
N LYS A 21 -10.68 24.84 7.26
CA LYS A 21 -9.23 24.82 7.13
C LYS A 21 -8.90 23.37 6.85
N ASN A 22 -8.40 23.11 5.65
CA ASN A 22 -7.92 21.81 5.23
C ASN A 22 -6.81 21.44 6.24
N VAL A 23 -7.19 20.71 7.28
CA VAL A 23 -6.22 20.18 8.24
C VAL A 23 -5.35 19.26 7.38
N ASN A 24 -4.06 19.55 7.31
CA ASN A 24 -3.02 18.75 6.65
C ASN A 24 -3.02 17.30 7.19
N ARG A 25 -4.03 16.51 6.82
CA ARG A 25 -4.18 15.12 7.25
C ARG A 25 -3.23 14.28 6.41
N LEU A 26 -2.25 13.72 7.10
CA LEU A 26 -1.42 12.68 6.53
C LEU A 26 -2.27 11.42 6.36
N ASN A 27 -2.55 11.05 5.11
CA ASN A 27 -3.35 9.87 4.78
C ASN A 27 -2.47 8.64 4.58
N VAL A 28 -1.65 8.32 5.58
CA VAL A 28 -0.79 7.13 5.58
C VAL A 28 -1.22 6.20 6.72
N TRP A 29 -1.45 4.94 6.40
CA TRP A 29 -1.82 3.88 7.33
C TRP A 29 -1.04 2.57 7.08
N PRO A 30 -0.46 1.94 8.12
CA PRO A 30 -0.26 2.46 9.46
C PRO A 30 0.61 3.72 9.46
N MET A 31 0.40 4.60 10.45
CA MET A 31 1.22 5.80 10.62
C MET A 31 2.69 5.40 10.85
N PRO A 32 3.64 5.89 10.02
CA PRO A 32 5.04 5.58 10.21
C PRO A 32 5.59 6.13 11.53
N LYS A 33 6.64 5.49 12.06
CA LYS A 33 7.29 5.91 13.31
C LYS A 33 7.75 7.38 13.29
N TRP A 34 8.31 7.83 12.17
CA TRP A 34 8.74 9.22 12.01
C TRP A 34 8.55 9.68 10.56
N VAL A 35 8.10 10.93 10.40
CA VAL A 35 7.78 11.55 9.11
C VAL A 35 8.17 13.02 9.11
N SER A 36 8.87 13.47 8.08
CA SER A 36 9.04 14.87 7.69
C SER A 36 8.58 15.06 6.26
N ARG A 37 7.99 16.23 5.97
CA ARG A 37 7.39 16.54 4.68
C ARG A 37 7.52 18.02 4.33
N GLY A 38 7.53 18.32 3.04
CA GLY A 38 7.51 19.68 2.52
C GLY A 38 6.13 20.15 2.12
N HIS A 39 6.10 21.06 1.14
CA HIS A 39 4.88 21.71 0.65
C HIS A 39 4.75 21.64 -0.88
N ASN A 40 5.73 21.04 -1.55
CA ASN A 40 5.78 20.98 -3.00
C ASN A 40 5.08 19.73 -3.53
N ARG A 41 4.96 19.64 -4.86
CA ARG A 41 4.39 18.49 -5.56
C ARG A 41 5.37 18.02 -6.64
N VAL A 42 5.41 16.71 -6.85
CA VAL A 42 6.08 16.07 -8.00
C VAL A 42 5.11 15.12 -8.69
N TYR A 43 5.49 14.67 -9.88
CA TYR A 43 4.73 13.80 -10.76
C TYR A 43 5.53 12.54 -11.05
N MET A 44 4.84 11.41 -11.14
CA MET A 44 5.44 10.14 -11.52
C MET A 44 5.59 10.07 -13.04
N SER A 45 6.74 9.60 -13.54
CA SER A 45 6.86 9.33 -14.98
C SER A 45 5.96 8.16 -15.41
N LEU A 46 5.56 8.14 -16.69
CA LEU A 46 4.74 7.05 -17.25
C LEU A 46 5.50 5.72 -17.32
N ASP A 47 6.81 5.80 -17.50
CA ASP A 47 7.77 4.70 -17.59
C ASP A 47 8.49 4.42 -16.26
N PHE A 48 7.84 4.70 -15.12
CA PHE A 48 8.46 4.65 -13.80
C PHE A 48 9.22 3.34 -13.54
N GLN A 49 10.52 3.45 -13.22
CA GLN A 49 11.44 2.30 -13.18
C GLN A 49 11.83 1.89 -11.77
N LEU A 50 12.10 0.60 -11.58
CA LEU A 50 12.79 0.06 -10.40
C LEU A 50 14.29 -0.02 -10.72
N VAL A 51 15.11 0.61 -9.89
CA VAL A 51 16.57 0.54 -9.95
C VAL A 51 17.09 -0.09 -8.66
N THR A 52 18.04 -1.01 -8.76
CA THR A 52 18.61 -1.72 -7.59
C THR A 52 20.14 -1.68 -7.54
N ASP A 53 20.76 -0.81 -8.35
CA ASP A 53 22.21 -0.67 -8.40
C ASP A 53 22.80 -0.37 -7.02
N GLY A 54 23.82 -1.12 -6.60
CA GLY A 54 24.43 -0.99 -5.27
C GLY A 54 23.70 -1.73 -4.14
N SER A 55 22.53 -2.32 -4.40
CA SER A 55 21.88 -3.25 -3.47
C SER A 55 22.70 -4.54 -3.35
N LYS A 56 22.74 -5.12 -2.15
CA LYS A 56 23.33 -6.45 -1.92
C LYS A 56 22.34 -7.58 -2.20
N TYR A 57 21.05 -7.28 -2.29
CA TYR A 57 20.00 -8.24 -2.57
C TYR A 57 19.92 -8.54 -4.06
N ILE A 58 20.12 -9.80 -4.42
CA ILE A 58 19.91 -10.32 -5.77
C ILE A 58 18.49 -10.90 -5.78
N ASP A 59 17.58 -10.28 -6.52
CA ASP A 59 16.16 -10.62 -6.57
C ASP A 59 15.88 -11.90 -7.38
N GLY A 60 16.57 -13.00 -7.04
CA GLY A 60 16.47 -14.29 -7.76
C GLY A 60 15.10 -14.95 -7.65
N SER A 61 14.37 -14.67 -6.57
CA SER A 61 12.99 -15.14 -6.34
C SER A 61 11.92 -14.12 -6.77
N GLU A 62 12.32 -13.03 -7.44
CA GLU A 62 11.45 -11.96 -7.94
C GLU A 62 10.57 -11.27 -6.87
N ILE A 63 10.88 -11.43 -5.58
CA ILE A 63 10.10 -10.87 -4.46
C ILE A 63 9.99 -9.35 -4.58
N LEU A 64 11.10 -8.67 -4.87
CA LEU A 64 11.14 -7.22 -4.97
C LEU A 64 10.44 -6.74 -6.24
N LYS A 65 10.70 -7.38 -7.38
CA LYS A 65 10.08 -7.09 -8.68
C LYS A 65 8.56 -7.28 -8.65
N ASP A 66 8.07 -8.34 -8.04
CA ASP A 66 6.64 -8.58 -7.83
C ASP A 66 6.03 -7.54 -6.90
N GLY A 67 6.74 -7.19 -5.82
CA GLY A 67 6.35 -6.12 -4.90
C GLY A 67 6.22 -4.77 -5.58
N PHE A 68 7.16 -4.44 -6.47
CA PHE A 68 7.14 -3.21 -7.27
C PHE A 68 6.00 -3.21 -8.29
N THR A 69 5.79 -4.32 -8.99
CA THR A 69 4.68 -4.46 -9.94
C THR A 69 3.33 -4.27 -9.25
N ARG A 70 3.12 -4.94 -8.11
CA ARG A 70 1.92 -4.76 -7.28
C ARG A 70 1.74 -3.32 -6.81
N MET A 71 2.81 -2.64 -6.42
CA MET A 71 2.76 -1.23 -6.04
C MET A 71 2.30 -0.35 -7.22
N LEU A 72 2.81 -0.60 -8.43
CA LEU A 72 2.35 0.11 -9.64
C LEU A 72 0.88 -0.16 -9.94
N ASP A 73 0.41 -1.40 -9.78
CA ASP A 73 -1.00 -1.75 -9.97
C ASP A 73 -1.91 -1.01 -9.00
N VAL A 74 -1.49 -0.89 -7.74
CA VAL A 74 -2.22 -0.13 -6.70
C VAL A 74 -2.26 1.37 -7.02
N VAL A 75 -1.18 1.93 -7.54
CA VAL A 75 -1.10 3.37 -7.83
C VAL A 75 -1.83 3.74 -9.11
N LYS A 76 -1.75 2.90 -10.14
CA LYS A 76 -2.43 3.13 -11.42
C LYS A 76 -3.92 2.84 -11.31
N VAL A 77 -4.32 1.86 -10.48
CA VAL A 77 -5.72 1.37 -10.36
C VAL A 77 -6.28 1.10 -11.77
N ALA A 78 -7.58 0.87 -11.93
CA ALA A 78 -8.25 0.82 -13.23
C ALA A 78 -8.24 2.19 -13.98
N HIS A 79 -7.34 3.11 -13.65
CA HIS A 79 -7.22 4.40 -14.34
C HIS A 79 -6.24 4.30 -15.50
N VAL A 80 -6.61 4.93 -16.61
CA VAL A 80 -5.72 5.08 -17.76
C VAL A 80 -4.86 6.33 -17.52
N VAL A 81 -3.59 6.10 -17.18
CA VAL A 81 -2.56 7.13 -16.95
C VAL A 81 -1.87 7.45 -18.29
N ASP A 82 -2.38 8.44 -19.00
CA ASP A 82 -1.90 8.89 -20.32
C ASP A 82 -1.87 10.43 -20.44
N GLY A 83 -1.89 11.12 -19.29
CA GLY A 83 -1.87 12.57 -19.23
C GLY A 83 -0.65 13.18 -19.93
N ASP A 84 -0.81 14.39 -20.46
CA ASP A 84 0.28 15.09 -21.14
C ASP A 84 1.34 15.61 -20.14
N ILE A 85 2.35 14.77 -19.94
CA ILE A 85 3.50 15.08 -19.07
C ILE A 85 4.46 16.10 -19.70
N SER A 86 4.34 16.39 -21.00
CA SER A 86 5.23 17.36 -21.69
C SER A 86 4.98 18.80 -21.26
N SER A 87 3.78 19.08 -20.76
CA SER A 87 3.38 20.36 -20.17
C SER A 87 3.88 20.57 -18.74
N VAL A 88 4.37 19.51 -18.09
CA VAL A 88 4.93 19.54 -16.73
C VAL A 88 6.41 19.87 -16.81
N ASP A 89 6.89 20.75 -15.92
CA ASP A 89 8.32 21.01 -15.79
C ASP A 89 9.04 19.70 -15.45
N LYS A 90 10.04 19.33 -16.25
CA LYS A 90 10.85 18.12 -16.06
C LYS A 90 11.51 18.09 -14.68
N SER A 91 11.75 19.25 -14.07
CA SER A 91 12.23 19.37 -12.69
C SER A 91 11.24 18.80 -11.65
N HIS A 92 9.99 18.54 -12.02
CA HIS A 92 8.97 18.02 -11.12
C HIS A 92 8.65 16.54 -11.39
N ILE A 93 9.41 15.84 -12.24
CA ILE A 93 9.11 14.45 -12.64
C ILE A 93 10.10 13.48 -11.97
N ILE A 94 9.60 12.59 -11.12
CA ILE A 94 10.37 11.45 -10.58
C ILE A 94 10.35 10.29 -11.59
N LYS A 95 11.53 9.79 -11.96
CA LYS A 95 11.71 8.78 -13.03
C LYS A 95 11.53 7.35 -12.54
N GLY A 96 11.71 7.12 -11.25
CA GLY A 96 11.71 5.78 -10.69
C GLY A 96 11.94 5.76 -9.19
N ILE A 97 12.13 4.55 -8.68
CA ILE A 97 12.53 4.26 -7.32
C ILE A 97 13.82 3.47 -7.31
N HIS A 98 14.81 3.96 -6.58
CA HIS A 98 16.08 3.30 -6.32
C HIS A 98 16.01 2.61 -4.97
N VAL A 99 16.07 1.28 -4.99
CA VAL A 99 15.93 0.44 -3.79
C VAL A 99 17.28 -0.15 -3.41
N LEU A 100 17.74 0.18 -2.22
CA LEU A 100 18.97 -0.33 -1.62
C LEU A 100 18.64 -1.28 -0.47
N ILE A 101 18.95 -2.56 -0.65
CA ILE A 101 18.78 -3.58 0.38
C ILE A 101 20.17 -4.04 0.86
N PHE A 102 20.39 -3.96 2.17
CA PHE A 102 21.70 -4.23 2.76
C PHE A 102 21.97 -5.70 3.09
N SER A 103 20.95 -6.55 3.09
CA SER A 103 21.07 -8.01 3.28
C SER A 103 20.79 -8.75 1.97
N PRO A 104 21.60 -9.74 1.59
CA PRO A 104 21.28 -10.64 0.48
C PRO A 104 20.24 -11.71 0.86
N ASP A 105 19.99 -11.90 2.15
CA ASP A 105 19.10 -12.94 2.68
C ASP A 105 17.61 -12.55 2.58
N ASP A 106 16.81 -13.45 2.02
CA ASP A 106 15.35 -13.39 1.93
C ASP A 106 14.64 -14.56 2.61
N GLN A 107 15.31 -15.25 3.54
CA GLN A 107 14.64 -16.25 4.37
C GLN A 107 13.61 -15.56 5.29
N LEU A 108 12.36 -15.99 5.17
CA LEU A 108 11.28 -15.52 6.04
C LEU A 108 11.38 -16.17 7.40
N GLN A 109 11.71 -15.38 8.42
CA GLN A 109 11.82 -15.84 9.80
C GLN A 109 11.21 -14.86 10.79
N TYR A 110 10.88 -15.36 11.99
CA TYR A 110 10.41 -14.52 13.08
C TYR A 110 11.45 -13.45 13.42
N GLY A 111 11.00 -12.19 13.51
CA GLY A 111 11.88 -11.08 13.86
C GLY A 111 12.76 -10.57 12.72
N VAL A 112 12.48 -10.95 11.47
CA VAL A 112 13.16 -10.37 10.30
C VAL A 112 13.07 -8.85 10.32
N ALA A 113 14.13 -8.17 9.88
CA ALA A 113 14.18 -6.72 9.92
C ALA A 113 13.25 -6.10 8.86
N GLU A 114 12.14 -5.54 9.32
CA GLU A 114 11.09 -4.90 8.51
C GLU A 114 11.22 -3.36 8.46
N SER A 115 12.34 -2.80 8.95
CA SER A 115 12.59 -1.37 8.95
C SER A 115 12.97 -0.85 7.57
N TYR A 116 12.54 0.38 7.26
CA TYR A 116 12.92 1.07 6.04
C TYR A 116 13.05 2.58 6.24
N LYS A 117 13.77 3.22 5.31
CA LYS A 117 13.86 4.66 5.17
C LYS A 117 13.49 5.03 3.74
N LEU A 118 12.46 5.87 3.60
CA LEU A 118 11.94 6.33 2.32
C LEU A 118 12.18 7.83 2.16
N LEU A 119 12.81 8.21 1.05
CA LEU A 119 13.15 9.57 0.68
C LEU A 119 12.50 9.89 -0.66
N VAL A 120 11.53 10.81 -0.66
CA VAL A 120 10.95 11.34 -1.91
C VAL A 120 11.58 12.72 -2.15
N PRO A 121 12.25 12.94 -3.30
CA PRO A 121 13.02 14.14 -3.55
C PRO A 121 12.17 15.41 -3.66
N SER A 122 12.82 16.56 -3.54
CA SER A 122 12.24 17.85 -3.88
C SER A 122 12.23 18.06 -5.40
N PRO A 123 11.41 18.99 -5.94
CA PRO A 123 11.44 19.34 -7.36
C PRO A 123 12.75 20.01 -7.83
N GLU A 124 13.63 20.41 -6.93
CA GLU A 124 14.94 20.98 -7.30
C GLU A 124 15.96 19.89 -7.66
N MET A 125 15.74 18.65 -7.20
CA MET A 125 16.59 17.50 -7.47
C MET A 125 15.74 16.24 -7.76
N PRO A 126 14.89 16.26 -8.79
CA PRO A 126 14.08 15.11 -9.14
C PRO A 126 14.96 14.06 -9.81
N ASP A 127 15.09 12.89 -9.21
CA ASP A 127 15.67 11.77 -9.93
C ASP A 127 14.90 10.52 -9.57
N TYR A 128 15.32 9.89 -8.49
CA TYR A 128 14.71 8.68 -7.97
C TYR A 128 14.19 8.92 -6.57
N VAL A 129 13.08 8.25 -6.25
CA VAL A 129 12.71 8.00 -4.86
C VAL A 129 13.76 7.04 -4.30
N HIS A 130 14.35 7.34 -3.14
CA HIS A 130 15.33 6.43 -2.54
C HIS A 130 14.68 5.66 -1.40
N LEU A 131 14.78 4.34 -1.47
CA LEU A 131 14.25 3.43 -0.47
C LEU A 131 15.38 2.53 0.04
N GLU A 132 15.72 2.69 1.31
CA GLU A 132 16.74 1.89 1.99
C GLU A 132 16.06 0.93 2.97
N ALA A 133 16.50 -0.33 2.99
CA ALA A 133 16.01 -1.32 3.94
C ALA A 133 17.09 -2.34 4.31
N GLN A 134 16.98 -2.92 5.49
CA GLN A 134 17.89 -3.99 5.90
C GLN A 134 17.64 -5.28 5.12
N THR A 135 16.38 -5.61 4.84
CA THR A 135 15.96 -6.81 4.08
C THR A 135 14.91 -6.45 3.03
N VAL A 136 14.63 -7.39 2.12
CA VAL A 136 13.57 -7.23 1.11
C VAL A 136 12.20 -6.94 1.74
N TYR A 137 11.91 -7.48 2.93
CA TYR A 137 10.63 -7.24 3.62
C TYR A 137 10.47 -5.79 4.09
N GLY A 138 11.55 -5.15 4.55
CA GLY A 138 11.54 -3.72 4.83
C GLY A 138 11.26 -2.91 3.56
N ALA A 139 11.88 -3.29 2.45
CA ALA A 139 11.63 -2.63 1.15
C ALA A 139 10.16 -2.79 0.71
N LEU A 140 9.55 -3.97 0.85
CA LEU A 140 8.12 -4.16 0.55
C LEU A 140 7.22 -3.22 1.37
N HIS A 141 7.51 -3.02 2.66
CA HIS A 141 6.77 -2.05 3.50
C HIS A 141 6.99 -0.60 3.06
N GLY A 142 8.20 -0.29 2.58
CA GLY A 142 8.52 1.01 1.99
C GLY A 142 7.76 1.29 0.70
N LEU A 143 7.71 0.31 -0.22
CA LEU A 143 6.90 0.38 -1.44
C LEU A 143 5.42 0.58 -1.13
N GLN A 144 4.89 -0.15 -0.13
CA GLN A 144 3.51 0.01 0.32
C GLN A 144 3.24 1.39 0.97
N THR A 145 4.27 2.03 1.52
CA THR A 145 4.13 3.38 2.07
C THR A 145 4.20 4.41 0.96
N PHE A 146 5.08 4.22 -0.02
CA PHE A 146 5.17 5.08 -1.19
C PHE A 146 3.87 5.06 -2.02
N SER A 147 3.25 3.89 -2.22
CA SER A 147 1.97 3.80 -2.93
C SER A 147 0.86 4.66 -2.32
N GLN A 148 0.86 4.84 -0.99
CA GLN A 148 -0.10 5.69 -0.29
C GLN A 148 0.16 7.19 -0.45
N LEU A 149 1.39 7.58 -0.80
CA LEU A 149 1.74 8.97 -1.11
C LEU A 149 1.38 9.36 -2.54
N CYS A 150 1.12 8.37 -3.41
CA CYS A 150 0.74 8.58 -4.80
C CYS A 150 -0.77 8.81 -4.91
N HIS A 151 -1.14 9.84 -5.67
CA HIS A 151 -2.52 10.23 -5.92
C HIS A 151 -2.77 10.36 -7.42
N PHE A 152 -3.77 9.65 -7.93
CA PHE A 152 -4.21 9.84 -9.31
C PHE A 152 -5.06 11.11 -9.42
N ASN A 153 -4.69 12.01 -10.32
CA ASN A 153 -5.44 13.22 -10.64
C ASN A 153 -6.34 12.97 -11.87
N PHE A 154 -7.65 12.98 -11.68
CA PHE A 154 -8.63 12.72 -12.75
C PHE A 154 -8.65 13.78 -13.86
N THR A 155 -8.24 15.01 -13.57
CA THR A 155 -8.22 16.10 -14.55
C THR A 155 -7.00 16.01 -15.45
N THR A 156 -5.81 15.83 -14.86
CA THR A 156 -4.56 15.75 -15.63
C THR A 156 -4.29 14.33 -16.13
N ARG A 157 -4.95 13.31 -15.57
CA ARG A 157 -4.72 11.88 -15.81
C ARG A 157 -3.28 11.46 -15.52
N LEU A 158 -2.65 12.13 -14.54
CA LEU A 158 -1.30 11.88 -14.04
C LEU A 158 -1.33 11.39 -12.60
N ILE A 159 -0.25 10.74 -12.18
CA ILE A 159 0.00 10.40 -10.78
C ILE A 159 0.86 11.49 -10.15
N GLU A 160 0.39 12.02 -9.02
CA GLU A 160 1.01 13.10 -8.27
C GLU A 160 1.42 12.64 -6.88
N VAL A 161 2.55 13.16 -6.38
CA VAL A 161 2.96 13.01 -4.99
C VAL A 161 3.02 14.40 -4.37
N HIS A 162 2.19 14.63 -3.35
CA HIS A 162 2.05 15.93 -2.69
C HIS A 162 2.94 16.02 -1.46
N MET A 163 3.16 17.24 -0.95
CA MET A 163 3.94 17.54 0.25
C MET A 163 5.40 17.02 0.22
N VAL A 164 6.01 17.03 -0.95
CA VAL A 164 7.43 16.68 -1.10
C VAL A 164 8.34 17.85 -0.66
N PRO A 165 9.60 17.60 -0.25
CA PRO A 165 10.24 16.28 -0.09
C PRO A 165 9.68 15.49 1.09
N TRP A 166 9.67 14.17 0.99
CA TRP A 166 9.37 13.29 2.13
C TRP A 166 10.63 12.67 2.69
N THR A 167 10.69 12.57 4.02
CA THR A 167 11.60 11.66 4.71
C THR A 167 10.78 10.86 5.69
N ILE A 168 10.74 9.55 5.50
CA ILE A 168 9.99 8.62 6.35
C ILE A 168 10.98 7.59 6.88
N ILE A 169 10.99 7.40 8.19
CA ILE A 169 11.78 6.37 8.87
C ILE A 169 10.79 5.54 9.67
N ASP A 170 10.76 4.25 9.38
CA ASP A 170 9.72 3.39 9.92
C ASP A 170 10.24 2.00 10.26
N GLN A 171 9.58 1.41 11.26
CA GLN A 171 9.77 0.04 11.69
C GLN A 171 8.54 -0.38 12.50
N PRO A 172 8.13 -1.65 12.44
CA PRO A 172 7.02 -2.11 13.23
C PRO A 172 7.35 -2.07 14.72
N ARG A 173 6.34 -1.76 15.55
CA ARG A 173 6.45 -1.86 17.01
C ARG A 173 6.54 -3.32 17.49
N PHE A 174 5.86 -4.22 16.79
CA PHE A 174 5.80 -5.65 17.11
C PHE A 174 6.08 -6.48 15.87
N SER A 175 6.91 -7.51 16.00
CA SER A 175 7.29 -8.39 14.89
C SER A 175 6.18 -9.36 14.48
N TYR A 176 5.23 -9.68 15.36
CA TYR A 176 4.09 -10.53 15.04
C TYR A 176 2.84 -9.67 14.86
N ARG A 177 2.30 -9.63 13.63
CA ARG A 177 1.09 -8.88 13.29
C ARG A 177 0.18 -9.80 12.48
N GLY A 178 -0.61 -10.58 13.21
CA GLY A 178 -1.36 -11.71 12.68
C GLY A 178 -2.80 -11.39 12.30
N LEU A 179 -3.31 -12.10 11.30
CA LEU A 179 -4.73 -12.26 11.03
C LEU A 179 -5.07 -13.76 11.08
N LEU A 180 -6.08 -14.12 11.87
CA LEU A 180 -6.60 -15.49 11.90
C LEU A 180 -7.73 -15.64 10.87
N ILE A 181 -7.61 -16.64 10.00
CA ILE A 181 -8.72 -17.11 9.16
C ILE A 181 -9.11 -18.52 9.57
N ASP A 182 -10.41 -18.78 9.59
CA ASP A 182 -10.97 -20.11 9.86
C ASP A 182 -11.63 -20.63 8.60
N THR A 183 -11.06 -21.70 8.05
CA THR A 183 -11.58 -22.36 6.84
C THR A 183 -12.24 -23.70 7.15
N SER A 184 -12.30 -24.10 8.41
CA SER A 184 -12.96 -25.33 8.82
C SER A 184 -14.44 -25.13 9.11
N ARG A 185 -14.81 -24.01 9.74
CA ARG A 185 -16.23 -23.74 10.05
C ARG A 185 -17.01 -23.38 8.80
N HIS A 186 -16.37 -22.68 7.87
CA HIS A 186 -16.87 -22.41 6.53
C HIS A 186 -15.72 -22.47 5.53
N TYR A 187 -15.88 -23.20 4.43
CA TYR A 187 -14.87 -23.26 3.39
C TYR A 187 -14.66 -21.88 2.75
N GLN A 188 -13.39 -21.48 2.64
CA GLN A 188 -12.97 -20.26 1.94
C GLN A 188 -12.20 -20.65 0.67
N PRO A 189 -12.66 -20.25 -0.53
CA PRO A 189 -11.92 -20.51 -1.76
C PRO A 189 -10.53 -19.89 -1.75
N VAL A 190 -9.51 -20.58 -2.29
CA VAL A 190 -8.13 -20.08 -2.38
C VAL A 190 -8.03 -18.66 -2.97
N PRO A 191 -8.76 -18.28 -4.04
CA PRO A 191 -8.72 -16.91 -4.54
C PRO A 191 -9.16 -15.85 -3.51
N MET A 192 -10.07 -16.21 -2.60
CA MET A 192 -10.50 -15.32 -1.52
C MET A 192 -9.42 -15.19 -0.45
N ILE A 193 -8.76 -16.29 -0.08
CA ILE A 193 -7.63 -16.28 0.86
C ILE A 193 -6.49 -15.42 0.31
N LYS A 194 -6.18 -15.53 -0.99
CA LYS A 194 -5.17 -14.67 -1.64
C LYS A 194 -5.52 -13.18 -1.53
N LYS A 195 -6.78 -12.80 -1.77
CA LYS A 195 -7.25 -11.40 -1.57
C LYS A 195 -7.12 -10.93 -0.12
N VAL A 196 -7.31 -11.82 0.85
CA VAL A 196 -7.06 -11.51 2.26
C VAL A 196 -5.57 -11.23 2.49
N ILE A 197 -4.68 -12.04 1.93
CA ILE A 197 -3.22 -11.82 2.00
C ILE A 197 -2.82 -10.49 1.33
N ASP A 198 -3.40 -10.15 0.18
CA ASP A 198 -3.17 -8.85 -0.46
C ASP A 198 -3.60 -7.69 0.45
N SER A 199 -4.76 -7.83 1.11
CA SER A 199 -5.27 -6.83 2.05
C SER A 199 -4.40 -6.71 3.31
N MET A 200 -3.85 -7.83 3.79
CA MET A 200 -2.90 -7.86 4.90
C MET A 200 -1.63 -7.07 4.56
N ALA A 201 -1.12 -7.20 3.34
CA ALA A 201 0.04 -6.45 2.87
C ALA A 201 -0.22 -4.93 2.92
N TYR A 202 -1.44 -4.48 2.54
CA TYR A 202 -1.80 -3.05 2.62
C TYR A 202 -1.75 -2.48 4.04
N ALA A 203 -2.11 -3.29 5.02
CA ALA A 203 -2.07 -2.94 6.45
C ALA A 203 -0.73 -3.29 7.13
N LYS A 204 0.28 -3.75 6.38
CA LYS A 204 1.57 -4.23 6.89
C LYS A 204 1.45 -5.39 7.90
N LEU A 205 0.40 -6.20 7.83
CA LEU A 205 0.29 -7.46 8.56
C LEU A 205 1.21 -8.51 7.91
N ASN A 206 1.78 -9.41 8.71
CA ASN A 206 2.85 -10.30 8.23
C ASN A 206 2.67 -11.77 8.61
N VAL A 207 1.65 -12.13 9.40
CA VAL A 207 1.36 -13.53 9.72
C VAL A 207 -0.08 -13.87 9.39
N LEU A 208 -0.30 -14.86 8.52
CA LEU A 208 -1.60 -15.48 8.34
C LEU A 208 -1.68 -16.68 9.27
N HIS A 209 -2.44 -16.57 10.35
CA HIS A 209 -2.78 -17.71 11.19
C HIS A 209 -3.94 -18.45 10.52
N TRP A 210 -3.61 -19.50 9.78
CA TRP A 210 -4.62 -20.30 9.08
C TRP A 210 -5.13 -21.42 9.98
N HIS A 211 -6.28 -21.20 10.62
CA HIS A 211 -7.05 -22.22 11.33
C HIS A 211 -7.76 -23.10 10.30
N ILE A 212 -7.02 -24.06 9.75
CA ILE A 212 -7.44 -24.81 8.56
C ILE A 212 -8.40 -25.97 8.86
N VAL A 213 -8.31 -26.57 10.05
CA VAL A 213 -9.07 -27.75 10.46
C VAL A 213 -9.73 -27.54 11.82
N ASP A 214 -10.89 -28.16 12.02
CA ASP A 214 -11.66 -28.16 13.27
C ASP A 214 -12.69 -29.31 13.23
N ILE A 215 -13.56 -29.39 14.24
CA ILE A 215 -14.54 -30.48 14.38
C ILE A 215 -15.50 -30.53 13.18
N GLN A 216 -15.83 -29.38 12.59
CA GLN A 216 -16.82 -29.27 11.52
C GLN A 216 -16.31 -29.79 10.17
N SER A 217 -15.03 -29.57 9.85
CA SER A 217 -14.46 -30.07 8.60
C SER A 217 -12.93 -30.18 8.58
N PHE A 218 -12.45 -31.03 7.68
CA PHE A 218 -11.05 -31.27 7.37
C PHE A 218 -10.77 -30.98 5.88
N PRO A 219 -10.60 -29.70 5.49
CA PRO A 219 -10.42 -29.31 4.08
C PRO A 219 -8.97 -29.45 3.59
N LEU A 220 -8.02 -29.78 4.45
CA LEU A 220 -6.61 -29.94 4.11
C LEU A 220 -6.34 -31.31 3.47
N GLU A 221 -5.82 -31.34 2.26
CA GLU A 221 -5.33 -32.60 1.69
C GLU A 221 -3.93 -32.95 2.20
N ILE A 222 -3.80 -34.14 2.80
CA ILE A 222 -2.53 -34.70 3.24
C ILE A 222 -2.28 -35.96 2.40
N PRO A 223 -1.27 -35.97 1.50
CA PRO A 223 -1.04 -37.10 0.59
C PRO A 223 -0.86 -38.45 1.30
N SER A 224 -0.23 -38.45 2.47
CA SER A 224 -0.03 -39.65 3.30
C SER A 224 -1.28 -40.10 4.06
N PHE A 225 -2.33 -39.27 4.10
CA PHE A 225 -3.53 -39.49 4.91
C PHE A 225 -4.84 -39.16 4.15
N SER A 226 -4.94 -39.65 2.92
CA SER A 226 -6.06 -39.38 1.99
C SER A 226 -7.44 -39.73 2.54
N LYS A 227 -7.53 -40.68 3.50
CA LYS A 227 -8.80 -41.06 4.13
C LYS A 227 -9.40 -39.96 5.02
N ALA A 228 -8.62 -39.09 5.67
CA ALA A 228 -9.21 -38.06 6.55
C ALA A 228 -10.02 -37.02 5.77
N VAL A 229 -9.57 -36.69 4.56
CA VAL A 229 -10.25 -35.76 3.64
C VAL A 229 -11.61 -36.31 3.25
N GLY A 230 -11.69 -37.58 2.83
CA GLY A 230 -12.95 -38.17 2.34
C GLY A 230 -14.10 -38.19 3.36
N TRP A 231 -13.82 -38.17 4.67
CA TRP A 231 -14.82 -38.27 5.73
C TRP A 231 -15.13 -36.92 6.39
N GLY A 232 -14.21 -35.95 6.29
CA GLY A 232 -14.32 -34.64 6.94
C GLY A 232 -14.66 -33.47 6.00
N LEU A 233 -14.90 -33.71 4.71
CA LEU A 233 -15.23 -32.66 3.76
C LEU A 233 -16.70 -32.23 3.81
N PHE A 234 -16.94 -30.93 3.64
CA PHE A 234 -18.27 -30.44 3.27
C PHE A 234 -18.69 -30.91 1.87
N SER A 235 -17.73 -31.01 0.94
CA SER A 235 -17.91 -31.47 -0.44
C SER A 235 -16.56 -31.77 -1.08
N PHE A 236 -16.51 -32.67 -2.09
CA PHE A 236 -15.29 -32.99 -2.86
C PHE A 236 -14.62 -31.79 -3.55
N ARG A 237 -15.31 -30.64 -3.66
CA ARG A 237 -14.77 -29.39 -4.22
C ARG A 237 -14.23 -28.42 -3.15
N ALA A 238 -14.39 -28.73 -1.87
CA ALA A 238 -14.00 -27.89 -0.75
C ALA A 238 -12.66 -28.36 -0.13
N VAL A 239 -11.66 -28.53 -0.99
CA VAL A 239 -10.33 -29.06 -0.63
C VAL A 239 -9.28 -27.99 -0.92
N HIS A 240 -8.38 -27.75 0.03
CA HIS A 240 -7.17 -26.98 -0.17
C HIS A 240 -6.04 -27.93 -0.60
N LEU A 241 -5.65 -27.82 -1.87
CA LEU A 241 -4.49 -28.50 -2.45
C LEU A 241 -3.26 -27.59 -2.31
N PHE A 242 -2.13 -28.17 -1.90
CA PHE A 242 -0.85 -27.51 -1.75
C PHE A 242 0.21 -28.21 -2.60
#